data_AF-A0A5P9CJH4-F1
#
_entry.id   AF-A0A5P9CJH4-F1
#
_cell.length_a   1.000
_cell.length_b   1.000
_cell.length_c   1.000
_cell.angle_alpha   90.00
_cell.angle_beta   90.00
_cell.angle_gamma   90.00
#
_symmetry.space_group_name_H-M   'P 1'
#
loop_
_entity.id
_entity.type
_entity.pdbx_description
1 polymer ?
#
loop_
_entity_poly.entity_id
_entity_poly.type
_entity_poly.pdbx_seq_one_letter_code
_entity_poly.pdbx_strand_id
1 'polypeptide(L)' 'MKNCRLENRLAEAEQPVKNFMADLIEELNKRGSISQDPKLSLRYFGIKLEIKLVSFDGD' A
#
# COMPACT_ATOMS: atom_id res chain seq x y z
N MET A 1 0.97 -17.72 11.80
CA MET A 1 0.07 -16.85 12.59
C MET A 1 0.21 -15.45 12.02
N LYS A 2 -0.73 -15.08 11.15
CA LYS A 2 -0.59 -13.99 10.15
C LYS A 2 -0.73 -12.60 10.79
N ASN A 3 -0.23 -11.57 10.11
CA ASN A 3 -0.06 -10.17 10.54
C ASN A 3 -1.36 -9.40 10.89
N CYS A 4 -2.26 -9.97 11.70
CA CYS A 4 -3.57 -9.37 12.00
C CYS A 4 -3.47 -8.00 12.69
N ARG A 5 -2.36 -7.67 13.35
CA ARG A 5 -2.24 -6.40 14.10
C ARG A 5 -2.26 -5.17 13.20
N LEU A 6 -1.60 -5.21 12.02
CA LEU A 6 -1.56 -4.07 11.11
C LEU A 6 -2.83 -3.98 10.27
N GLU A 7 -3.39 -5.13 9.86
CA GLU A 7 -4.67 -5.21 9.16
C GLU A 7 -5.80 -4.64 10.05
N ASN A 8 -5.87 -5.05 11.32
CA ASN A 8 -6.86 -4.53 12.26
C ASN A 8 -6.66 -3.04 12.53
N ARG A 9 -5.40 -2.59 12.71
CA ARG A 9 -5.11 -1.16 12.87
C ARG A 9 -5.52 -0.33 11.67
N LEU A 10 -5.38 -0.86 10.46
CA LEU A 10 -5.82 -0.17 9.26
C LEU A 10 -7.34 -0.15 9.14
N ALA A 11 -8.03 -1.24 9.50
CA ALA A 11 -9.48 -1.30 9.54
C ALA A 11 -10.09 -0.32 10.56
N GLU A 12 -9.41 -0.11 11.69
CA GLU A 12 -9.80 0.83 12.75
C GLU A 12 -9.25 2.25 12.55
N ALA A 13 -8.40 2.47 11.54
CA ALA A 13 -7.77 3.76 11.33
C ALA A 13 -8.79 4.85 10.94
N GLU A 14 -8.40 6.10 11.20
CA GLU A 14 -9.16 7.27 10.79
C GLU A 14 -9.28 7.34 9.26
N GLN A 15 -10.35 7.97 8.78
CA GLN A 15 -10.65 8.08 7.35
C GLN A 15 -9.49 8.65 6.50
N PRO A 16 -8.70 9.64 6.96
CA PRO A 16 -7.55 10.13 6.19
C PRO A 16 -6.50 9.05 5.90
N VAL A 17 -6.26 8.15 6.86
CA VAL A 17 -5.31 7.04 6.69
C VAL A 17 -5.86 6.01 5.71
N LYS A 18 -7.15 5.71 5.80
CA LYS A 18 -7.83 4.81 4.86
C LYS A 18 -7.80 5.34 3.43
N ASN A 19 -8.07 6.64 3.25
CA ASN A 19 -7.99 7.30 1.95
C ASN A 19 -6.57 7.23 1.39
N PHE A 20 -5.56 7.55 2.19
CA PHE A 20 -4.16 7.45 1.79
C PHE A 20 -3.78 6.03 1.35
N MET A 21 -4.24 5.00 2.07
CA MET A 21 -4.00 3.61 1.68
C MET A 21 -4.72 3.23 0.38
N ALA A 22 -5.94 3.73 0.15
CA ALA A 22 -6.64 3.53 -1.13
C ALA A 22 -5.86 4.16 -2.29
N ASP A 23 -5.40 5.41 -2.13
CA ASP A 23 -4.59 6.11 -3.13
C ASP A 23 -3.28 5.36 -3.44
N LEU A 24 -2.61 4.83 -2.41
CA LEU A 24 -1.39 4.02 -2.59
C LEU A 24 -1.64 2.74 -3.39
N ILE A 25 -2.74 2.05 -3.11
CA ILE A 25 -3.11 0.82 -3.83
C ILE A 25 -3.45 1.15 -5.29
N GLU A 26 -4.20 2.24 -5.53
CA GLU A 26 -4.53 2.68 -6.89
C GLU A 26 -3.27 3.00 -7.70
N GLU A 27 -2.32 3.74 -7.11
CA GLU A 27 -1.05 4.06 -7.77
C GLU A 27 -0.18 2.83 -8.02
N LEU A 28 -0.18 1.84 -7.12
CA LEU A 28 0.50 0.57 -7.34
C LEU A 28 -0.14 -0.23 -8.48
N ASN A 29 -1.48 -0.28 -8.55
CA ASN A 29 -2.21 -0.96 -9.61
C ASN A 29 -1.94 -0.34 -10.97
N LYS A 30 -2.00 0.99 -11.09
CA LYS A 30 -1.64 1.71 -12.32
C LYS A 30 -0.23 1.35 -12.80
N ARG A 31 0.73 1.22 -11.87
CA ARG A 31 2.10 0.83 -12.18
C ARG A 31 2.24 -0.65 -12.51
N GLY A 32 1.45 -1.53 -11.93
CA GLY A 32 1.44 -2.97 -12.22
C GLY A 32 0.99 -3.28 -13.65
N SER A 33 0.07 -2.48 -14.18
CA SER A 33 -0.36 -2.55 -15.58
C SER A 33 0.74 -2.14 -16.58
N ILE A 34 1.78 -1.45 -16.13
CA ILE A 34 2.82 -0.82 -16.97
C ILE A 34 4.20 -1.45 -16.74
N SER A 35 4.45 -2.03 -15.55
CA SER A 35 5.76 -2.51 -15.09
C SER A 35 5.64 -3.88 -14.44
N GLN A 36 6.58 -4.77 -14.73
CA GLN A 36 6.66 -6.10 -14.08
C GLN A 36 7.04 -6.05 -12.59
N ASP A 37 7.45 -4.89 -12.07
CA ASP A 37 7.81 -4.71 -10.67
C ASP A 37 7.17 -3.42 -10.10
N PRO A 38 5.86 -3.44 -9.79
CA PRO A 38 5.13 -2.29 -9.28
C PRO A 38 5.62 -1.90 -7.88
N LYS A 39 6.36 -0.78 -7.81
CA LYS A 39 6.94 -0.22 -6.59
C LYS A 39 6.65 1.27 -6.44
N LEU A 40 6.47 1.70 -5.19
CA LEU A 40 6.41 3.09 -4.75
C LEU A 40 7.53 3.35 -3.74
N SER A 41 8.17 4.52 -3.86
CA SER A 41 9.07 5.03 -2.85
C SER A 41 8.49 6.32 -2.29
N LEU A 42 8.30 6.34 -0.98
CA LEU A 42 7.81 7.49 -0.22
C LEU A 42 8.94 8.02 0.66
N ARG A 43 9.01 9.33 0.86
CA ARG A 43 9.90 9.96 1.85
C ARG A 43 9.06 10.67 2.89
N TYR A 44 9.32 10.40 4.15
CA TYR A 44 8.60 11.01 5.26
C TYR A 44 9.52 11.16 6.47
N PHE A 45 9.63 12.38 7.01
CA PHE A 45 10.56 12.72 8.11
C PHE A 45 11.99 12.18 7.94
N GLY A 46 12.54 12.26 6.72
CA GLY A 46 13.90 11.75 6.42
C GLY A 46 13.99 10.23 6.25
N ILE A 47 12.91 9.49 6.48
CA ILE A 47 12.83 8.05 6.24
C ILE A 47 12.38 7.79 4.81
N LYS A 48 13.07 6.87 4.12
CA LYS A 48 12.61 6.32 2.83
C LYS A 48 11.82 5.04 3.10
N LEU A 49 10.54 5.04 2.77
CA LEU A 49 9.67 3.85 2.79
C LEU A 49 9.52 3.35 1.35
N GLU A 50 9.72 2.05 1.15
CA GLU A 50 9.49 1.41 -0.15
C GLU A 50 8.37 0.37 -0.01
N ILE A 51 7.39 0.47 -0.91
CA ILE A 51 6.20 -0.38 -0.93
C ILE A 51 6.14 -1.05 -2.29
N LYS A 52 6.03 -2.39 -2.30
CA LYS A 52 5.92 -3.20 -3.50
C LYS A 52 4.58 -3.92 -3.51
N LEU A 53 3.89 -3.90 -4.65
CA LEU A 53 2.77 -4.80 -4.89
C LEU A 53 3.31 -6.19 -5.22
N VAL A 54 2.92 -7.19 -4.40
CA VAL A 54 3.43 -8.57 -4.49
C VAL A 54 2.47 -9.45 -5.28
N SER A 55 1.17 -9.37 -5.00
CA SER A 55 0.10 -10.01 -5.74
C SER A 55 -1.16 -9.15 -5.66
N PHE A 56 -2.06 -9.36 -6.61
CA PHE A 56 -3.43 -8.85 -6.54
C PHE A 56 -4.34 -10.07 -6.52
N ASP A 57 -4.93 -10.38 -5.36
CA ASP A 57 -5.77 -11.56 -5.16
C ASP A 57 -7.26 -11.26 -5.42
N GLY A 58 -7.56 -10.19 -6.17
CA GLY A 58 -8.90 -9.82 -6.60
C GLY A 58 -9.17 -10.33 -8.00
N ASP A 59 -10.07 -11.33 -8.10
CA ASP A 59 -10.71 -11.73 -9.36
C ASP A 59 -11.67 -10.64 -9.88
#